data_AF-A0A932G1N7-F1
#
_entry.id   AF-A0A932G1N7-F1
#
_cell.length_a   1.000
_cell.length_b   1.000
_cell.length_c   1.000
_cell.angle_alpha   90.00
_cell.angle_beta   90.00
_cell.angle_gamma   90.00
#
_symmetry.space_group_name_H-M   'P 1'
#
loop_
_entity.id
_entity.type
_entity.pdbx_description
1 polymer ?
#
loop_
_entity_poly.entity_id
_entity_poly.type
_entity_poly.pdbx_seq_one_letter_code
_entity_poly.pdbx_strand_id
1 'polypeptide(L)'
;MLIRRLVWAVLAGLAPAACQEPAGDRAIDAADAQPDAGDPAEVDAASSCVGPEAPSAIDADRVADAWQRLEPRLRDGVITQLAAGAPYVLYDTQLTTANLLIHAEYARDVAQLEGLARVYGPAFDALVPQTEAHFYWASPGGVETRESVWPLSRPARMWNDAPTGELSVGHESVLVASQFLYAAARLVRVTAEMPRPPGELSTFAAKAVPVIVDDHYRRWIETTPGQPGSWQVRGWACNSGTFSHREHLDNLLHRRYGTDALPGRGADPPAYCNALTDVDLWMIAGVLEVLAAHQRSPALVPLAAEVKLELESYVALGLAVVKSRFGERTVQSPSGPALGLVIDPGGFDGHPDYDYSGYTETSAACSECTSVGQCTCAEFPGWVTEGTPPRVPPQPLTGVSWDISHARRLVSVFDSFRRHRALLPTAWADASVQFTDEEARAFARQIAFGVWSGDLLDPQFATFLDGTNGWYRVNYSNRPAFGYQPFAMTASAPLCGYAFWKELEPALGPALSAAFARIDTPPDTTDEQAMKIIQALPEAMPYRVEPNACGW
;
A
#
# COMPACT_ATOMS: atom_id res chain seq x y z
N MET A 1 -5.18 -46.31 27.89
CA MET A 1 -5.98 -45.84 29.04
C MET A 1 -5.56 -44.40 29.31
N LEU A 2 -6.36 -43.44 28.82
CA LEU A 2 -7.47 -42.79 29.55
C LEU A 2 -6.91 -41.71 30.50
N ILE A 3 -7.03 -40.42 30.15
CA ILE A 3 -8.17 -39.50 30.47
C ILE A 3 -7.71 -38.54 31.59
N ARG A 4 -7.93 -37.21 31.63
CA ARG A 4 -8.72 -36.18 30.90
C ARG A 4 -8.08 -34.81 31.28
N ARG A 5 -7.91 -33.85 30.35
CA ARG A 5 -8.81 -32.71 30.00
C ARG A 5 -9.19 -31.75 31.15
N LEU A 6 -9.03 -30.44 30.95
CA LEU A 6 -10.01 -29.47 30.40
C LEU A 6 -9.30 -28.08 30.16
N VAL A 7 -9.32 -27.37 29.00
CA VAL A 7 -10.43 -26.78 28.15
C VAL A 7 -10.82 -25.37 28.66
N TRP A 8 -10.94 -24.23 27.93
CA TRP A 8 -11.07 -23.80 26.50
C TRP A 8 -10.92 -22.24 26.42
N ALA A 9 -10.41 -21.56 25.36
CA ALA A 9 -10.93 -21.18 24.00
C ALA A 9 -11.72 -19.84 23.92
N VAL A 10 -11.62 -19.15 22.75
CA VAL A 10 -12.31 -17.92 22.18
C VAL A 10 -11.18 -17.01 21.61
N LEU A 11 -10.96 -16.71 20.31
CA LEU A 11 -11.78 -16.62 19.09
C LEU A 11 -10.97 -16.98 17.83
N ALA A 12 -11.55 -17.80 16.97
CA ALA A 12 -11.28 -17.85 15.54
C ALA A 12 -12.63 -18.01 14.83
N GLY A 13 -12.81 -17.26 13.73
CA GLY A 13 -13.90 -17.41 12.77
C GLY A 13 -14.93 -16.28 12.82
N LEU A 14 -15.16 -15.62 11.68
CA LEU A 14 -16.21 -15.98 10.70
C LEU A 14 -16.18 -14.98 9.53
N ALA A 15 -16.09 -15.49 8.29
CA ALA A 15 -16.62 -14.87 7.06
C ALA A 15 -18.09 -15.36 6.89
N PRO A 16 -19.06 -14.62 6.29
CA PRO A 16 -19.33 -14.71 4.83
C PRO A 16 -20.22 -13.62 4.12
N ALA A 17 -20.15 -13.58 2.77
CA ALA A 17 -21.20 -13.50 1.71
C ALA A 17 -22.40 -12.48 1.64
N ALA A 18 -22.34 -11.59 0.61
CA ALA A 18 -23.28 -11.25 -0.50
C ALA A 18 -24.84 -11.30 -0.41
N CYS A 19 -25.52 -10.24 -0.93
CA CYS A 19 -26.97 -10.15 -1.25
C CYS A 19 -27.28 -9.34 -2.54
N GLN A 20 -28.48 -9.56 -3.12
CA GLN A 20 -29.09 -9.08 -4.38
C GLN A 20 -30.18 -7.98 -4.21
N GLU A 21 -30.50 -7.37 -5.37
CA GLU A 21 -31.40 -6.30 -5.88
C GLU A 21 -32.96 -6.34 -5.74
N PRO A 22 -33.81 -5.43 -6.36
CA PRO A 22 -33.59 -4.36 -7.38
C PRO A 22 -34.44 -3.03 -7.35
N ALA A 23 -34.10 -2.14 -8.32
CA ALA A 23 -34.96 -1.39 -9.28
C ALA A 23 -35.27 0.13 -9.11
N GLY A 24 -34.93 0.93 -10.14
CA GLY A 24 -35.81 2.02 -10.61
C GLY A 24 -35.22 3.29 -11.28
N ASP A 25 -34.88 3.20 -12.58
CA ASP A 25 -35.27 4.08 -13.71
C ASP A 25 -35.16 5.65 -13.74
N ARG A 26 -34.47 6.10 -14.83
CA ARG A 26 -34.70 7.27 -15.76
C ARG A 26 -34.22 8.69 -15.38
N ALA A 27 -33.85 9.60 -16.30
CA ALA A 27 -33.28 9.67 -17.66
C ALA A 27 -33.33 11.16 -18.13
N ILE A 28 -32.52 11.52 -19.16
CA ILE A 28 -32.74 12.55 -20.23
C ILE A 28 -31.97 13.92 -20.16
N ASP A 29 -30.98 14.06 -21.07
CA ASP A 29 -30.68 15.06 -22.15
C ASP A 29 -30.64 16.60 -21.86
N ALA A 30 -29.91 17.49 -22.59
CA ALA A 30 -28.85 17.48 -23.60
C ALA A 30 -28.43 18.95 -23.96
N ALA A 31 -27.30 19.08 -24.67
CA ALA A 31 -26.98 20.03 -25.77
C ALA A 31 -26.42 21.47 -25.52
N ASP A 32 -25.17 21.64 -25.97
CA ASP A 32 -24.59 22.60 -26.94
C ASP A 32 -24.82 24.14 -26.86
N ALA A 33 -23.71 24.90 -26.79
CA ALA A 33 -23.20 25.77 -27.88
C ALA A 33 -22.13 26.80 -27.41
N GLN A 34 -21.14 27.05 -28.27
CA GLN A 34 -20.12 28.13 -28.25
C GLN A 34 -20.24 28.92 -29.59
N PRO A 35 -19.46 30.00 -29.88
CA PRO A 35 -18.54 30.83 -29.08
C PRO A 35 -18.71 32.37 -29.32
N ASP A 36 -17.99 33.22 -28.56
CA ASP A 36 -17.49 34.49 -29.13
C ASP A 36 -16.29 35.08 -28.37
N ALA A 37 -15.44 35.79 -29.11
CA ALA A 37 -14.13 36.30 -28.72
C ALA A 37 -14.20 37.73 -28.12
N GLY A 38 -13.50 37.94 -27.00
CA GLY A 38 -13.29 39.25 -26.38
C GLY A 38 -12.09 39.24 -25.45
N ASP A 39 -11.33 40.35 -25.44
CA ASP A 39 -10.10 40.61 -24.69
C ASP A 39 -10.04 39.99 -23.28
N PRO A 40 -8.90 39.42 -22.85
CA PRO A 40 -8.74 39.04 -21.44
C PRO A 40 -8.47 40.31 -20.65
N ALA A 41 -9.54 40.84 -20.05
CA ALA A 41 -9.42 41.62 -18.83
C ALA A 41 -8.55 40.82 -17.85
N GLU A 42 -7.61 41.52 -17.21
CA GLU A 42 -6.82 41.07 -16.08
C GLU A 42 -7.80 40.69 -14.96
N VAL A 43 -8.27 39.45 -14.97
CA VAL A 43 -9.08 38.87 -13.90
C VAL A 43 -8.11 38.62 -12.77
N ASP A 44 -8.20 39.46 -11.73
CA ASP A 44 -7.71 39.16 -10.40
C ASP A 44 -8.28 37.80 -10.00
N ALA A 45 -7.51 36.75 -10.27
CA ALA A 45 -7.78 35.39 -9.82
C ALA A 45 -7.40 35.29 -8.33
N ALA A 46 -8.00 36.15 -7.51
CA ALA A 46 -8.35 35.77 -6.15
C ALA A 46 -9.47 34.72 -6.29
N SER A 47 -9.07 33.52 -6.74
CA SER A 47 -9.87 32.31 -6.61
C SER A 47 -10.31 32.25 -5.16
N SER A 48 -11.58 32.59 -4.92
CA SER A 48 -12.21 32.42 -3.64
C SER A 48 -12.03 30.95 -3.31
N CYS A 49 -11.13 30.67 -2.38
CA CYS A 49 -10.88 29.33 -1.90
C CYS A 49 -12.21 28.82 -1.35
N VAL A 50 -12.92 28.04 -2.16
CA VAL A 50 -14.04 27.25 -1.67
C VAL A 50 -13.34 26.19 -0.82
N GLY A 51 -13.31 26.43 0.49
CA GLY A 51 -12.81 25.44 1.43
C GLY A 51 -13.55 24.11 1.22
N PRO A 52 -12.96 22.99 1.67
CA PRO A 52 -13.67 21.71 1.71
C PRO A 52 -15.10 21.94 2.18
N GLU A 53 -16.07 21.42 1.44
CA GLU A 53 -17.37 21.15 2.05
C GLU A 53 -17.05 20.27 3.26
N ALA A 54 -17.43 20.70 4.47
CA ALA A 54 -17.09 19.93 5.66
C ALA A 54 -17.69 18.51 5.54
N PRO A 55 -17.03 17.46 6.05
CA PRO A 55 -17.64 16.13 6.14
C PRO A 55 -19.07 16.25 6.67
N SER A 56 -19.97 15.42 6.16
CA SER A 56 -21.31 15.36 6.73
C SER A 56 -21.15 15.18 8.25
N ALA A 57 -21.78 16.03 9.06
CA ALA A 57 -21.54 16.06 10.51
C ALA A 57 -21.81 14.69 11.18
N ILE A 58 -22.58 13.83 10.50
CA ILE A 58 -22.95 12.49 10.94
C ILE A 58 -21.76 11.50 10.82
N ASP A 59 -20.78 11.76 9.95
CA ASP A 59 -19.62 10.87 9.79
C ASP A 59 -18.48 11.21 10.73
N ALA A 60 -18.24 12.50 11.01
CA ALA A 60 -17.12 12.92 11.86
C ALA A 60 -17.19 12.35 13.29
N ASP A 61 -18.38 12.34 13.90
CA ASP A 61 -18.59 11.79 15.24
C ASP A 61 -18.37 10.27 15.26
N ARG A 62 -18.83 9.53 14.24
CA ARG A 62 -18.61 8.08 14.14
C ARG A 62 -17.13 7.73 14.00
N VAL A 63 -16.39 8.53 13.24
CA VAL A 63 -14.95 8.38 13.07
C VAL A 63 -14.22 8.68 14.37
N ALA A 64 -14.59 9.76 15.06
CA ALA A 64 -14.04 10.12 16.34
C ALA A 64 -14.28 9.03 17.40
N ASP A 65 -15.51 8.49 17.46
CA ASP A 65 -15.88 7.39 18.37
C ASP A 65 -15.11 6.09 18.05
N ALA A 66 -15.00 5.75 16.76
CA ALA A 66 -14.21 4.61 16.31
C ALA A 66 -12.73 4.79 16.68
N TRP A 67 -12.19 5.98 16.46
CA TRP A 67 -10.80 6.29 16.77
C TRP A 67 -10.53 6.28 18.28
N GLN A 68 -11.42 6.85 19.09
CA GLN A 68 -11.29 6.86 20.55
C GLN A 68 -11.20 5.43 21.12
N ARG A 69 -11.85 4.45 20.48
CA ARG A 69 -11.76 3.03 20.84
C ARG A 69 -10.47 2.37 20.34
N LEU A 70 -10.08 2.65 19.09
CA LEU A 70 -8.94 1.99 18.46
C LEU A 70 -7.60 2.53 18.93
N GLU A 71 -7.48 3.83 19.19
CA GLU A 71 -6.20 4.47 19.51
C GLU A 71 -5.48 3.77 20.67
N PRO A 72 -6.10 3.54 21.85
CA PRO A 72 -5.40 2.89 22.96
C PRO A 72 -5.00 1.45 22.62
N ARG A 73 -5.86 0.71 21.91
CA ARG A 73 -5.59 -0.68 21.54
C ARG A 73 -4.42 -0.79 20.57
N LEU A 74 -4.36 0.08 19.55
CA LEU A 74 -3.25 0.11 18.60
C LEU A 74 -1.95 0.51 19.29
N ARG A 75 -1.99 1.55 20.13
CA ARG A 75 -0.83 1.99 20.91
C ARG A 75 -0.31 0.87 21.81
N ASP A 76 -1.18 0.24 22.59
CA ASP A 76 -0.82 -0.82 23.53
C ASP A 76 -0.34 -2.07 22.77
N GLY A 77 -0.90 -2.34 21.59
CA GLY A 77 -0.42 -3.35 20.65
C GLY A 77 1.01 -3.09 20.19
N VAL A 78 1.32 -1.88 19.72
CA VAL A 78 2.69 -1.48 19.33
C VAL A 78 3.65 -1.67 20.50
N ILE A 79 3.32 -1.16 21.69
CA ILE A 79 4.16 -1.29 22.88
C ILE A 79 4.41 -2.77 23.21
N THR A 80 3.35 -3.57 23.31
CA THR A 80 3.43 -4.95 23.79
C THR A 80 4.14 -5.85 22.78
N GLN A 81 3.82 -5.73 21.51
CA GLN A 81 4.39 -6.58 20.45
C GLN A 81 5.87 -6.24 20.21
N LEU A 82 6.24 -4.95 20.19
CA LEU A 82 7.65 -4.58 20.02
C LEU A 82 8.50 -4.95 21.24
N ALA A 83 7.96 -4.86 22.46
CA ALA A 83 8.64 -5.36 23.65
C ALA A 83 8.88 -6.88 23.59
N ALA A 84 8.03 -7.61 22.86
CA ALA A 84 8.18 -9.03 22.59
C ALA A 84 9.07 -9.34 21.36
N GLY A 85 9.65 -8.31 20.72
CA GLY A 85 10.41 -8.46 19.47
C GLY A 85 9.55 -8.91 18.29
N ALA A 86 8.31 -8.45 18.20
CA ALA A 86 7.40 -8.74 17.08
C ALA A 86 7.13 -7.47 16.25
N PRO A 87 8.10 -7.02 15.40
CA PRO A 87 7.99 -5.81 14.60
C PRO A 87 6.85 -5.82 13.58
N TYR A 88 6.29 -6.98 13.23
CA TYR A 88 5.17 -7.06 12.28
C TYR A 88 3.94 -6.22 12.69
N VAL A 89 3.79 -5.90 13.99
CA VAL A 89 2.78 -4.94 14.47
C VAL A 89 2.86 -3.58 13.77
N LEU A 90 4.04 -3.17 13.30
CA LEU A 90 4.24 -1.91 12.57
C LEU A 90 3.57 -1.94 11.19
N TYR A 91 3.63 -3.10 10.53
CA TYR A 91 2.95 -3.33 9.26
C TYR A 91 1.43 -3.22 9.44
N ASP A 92 0.88 -3.92 10.43
CA ASP A 92 -0.56 -3.90 10.73
C ASP A 92 -1.03 -2.51 11.20
N THR A 93 -0.22 -1.83 11.99
CA THR A 93 -0.49 -0.46 12.46
C THR A 93 -0.61 0.48 11.27
N GLN A 94 0.31 0.42 10.31
CA GLN A 94 0.21 1.25 9.11
C GLN A 94 -1.01 0.89 8.27
N LEU A 95 -1.29 -0.40 8.03
CA LEU A 95 -2.48 -0.81 7.26
C LEU A 95 -3.77 -0.30 7.88
N THR A 96 -3.85 -0.31 9.21
CA THR A 96 -5.03 0.13 9.95
C THR A 96 -5.19 1.65 9.93
N THR A 97 -4.08 2.39 10.01
CA THR A 97 -4.10 3.85 10.22
C THR A 97 -3.87 4.67 8.96
N ALA A 98 -3.51 4.06 7.81
CA ALA A 98 -3.22 4.79 6.58
C ALA A 98 -4.37 5.69 6.11
N ASN A 99 -5.59 5.16 6.05
CA ASN A 99 -6.77 5.93 5.63
C ASN A 99 -7.12 7.02 6.65
N LEU A 100 -6.93 6.75 7.95
CA LEU A 100 -7.11 7.76 9.01
C LEU A 100 -6.11 8.90 8.91
N LEU A 101 -4.84 8.60 8.65
CA LEU A 101 -3.82 9.64 8.48
C LEU A 101 -4.14 10.55 7.30
N ILE A 102 -4.54 9.97 6.16
CA ILE A 102 -4.95 10.73 4.98
C ILE A 102 -6.20 11.56 5.30
N HIS A 103 -7.20 10.96 5.97
CA HIS A 103 -8.41 11.67 6.41
C HIS A 103 -8.11 12.84 7.33
N ALA A 104 -7.37 12.60 8.42
CA ALA A 104 -7.04 13.61 9.43
C ALA A 104 -6.24 14.76 8.82
N GLU A 105 -5.36 14.45 7.85
CA GLU A 105 -4.66 15.45 7.07
C GLU A 105 -5.62 16.33 6.24
N TYR A 106 -6.49 15.73 5.42
CA TYR A 106 -7.44 16.48 4.58
C TYR A 106 -8.44 17.29 5.40
N ALA A 107 -8.95 16.71 6.49
CA ALA A 107 -9.87 17.35 7.41
C ALA A 107 -9.18 18.37 8.34
N ARG A 108 -7.83 18.42 8.33
CA ARG A 108 -7.02 19.20 9.27
C ARG A 108 -7.39 18.88 10.73
N ASP A 109 -7.74 17.63 11.02
CA ASP A 109 -8.14 17.14 12.34
C ASP A 109 -6.90 16.93 13.21
N VAL A 110 -6.54 17.99 13.94
CA VAL A 110 -5.38 18.01 14.83
C VAL A 110 -5.48 16.94 15.93
N ALA A 111 -6.67 16.65 16.45
CA ALA A 111 -6.84 15.67 17.52
C ALA A 111 -6.55 14.25 17.04
N GLN A 112 -7.01 13.89 15.83
CA GLN A 112 -6.66 12.62 15.19
C GLN A 112 -5.17 12.53 14.89
N LEU A 113 -4.55 13.62 14.40
CA LEU A 113 -3.10 13.64 14.14
C LEU A 113 -2.29 13.44 15.43
N GLU A 114 -2.66 14.10 16.54
CA GLU A 114 -2.03 13.86 17.85
C GLU A 114 -2.25 12.42 18.34
N GLY A 115 -3.43 11.85 18.09
CA GLY A 115 -3.69 10.43 18.37
C GLY A 115 -2.77 9.50 17.59
N LEU A 116 -2.58 9.75 16.29
CA LEU A 116 -1.66 8.99 15.45
C LEU A 116 -0.22 9.11 15.95
N ALA A 117 0.20 10.30 16.38
CA ALA A 117 1.51 10.48 17.04
C ALA A 117 1.65 9.65 18.31
N ARG A 118 0.59 9.54 19.13
CA ARG A 118 0.58 8.67 20.33
C ARG A 118 0.65 7.18 19.99
N VAL A 119 0.11 6.75 18.85
CA VAL A 119 0.21 5.35 18.38
C VAL A 119 1.59 5.07 17.78
N TYR A 120 2.13 5.97 16.97
CA TYR A 120 3.41 5.78 16.28
C TYR A 120 4.62 6.04 17.19
N GLY A 121 4.50 6.98 18.12
CA GLY A 121 5.56 7.39 19.03
C GLY A 121 6.25 6.23 19.74
N PRO A 122 5.51 5.30 20.39
CA PRO A 122 6.09 4.17 21.09
C PRO A 122 6.94 3.24 20.21
N ALA A 123 6.67 3.16 18.91
CA ALA A 123 7.52 2.38 17.99
C ALA A 123 8.98 2.86 18.04
N PHE A 124 9.17 4.19 18.11
CA PHE A 124 10.50 4.78 18.20
C PHE A 124 11.16 4.63 19.58
N ASP A 125 10.40 4.32 20.65
CA ASP A 125 10.98 3.99 21.97
C ASP A 125 11.55 2.57 22.00
N ALA A 126 10.96 1.66 21.22
CA ALA A 126 11.34 0.26 21.19
C ALA A 126 12.58 -0.04 20.31
N LEU A 127 13.12 0.97 19.65
CA LEU A 127 14.29 0.80 18.78
C LEU A 127 15.54 0.46 19.59
N VAL A 128 16.28 -0.55 19.12
CA VAL A 128 17.53 -0.97 19.75
C VAL A 128 18.70 -0.57 18.87
N PRO A 129 19.75 0.09 19.41
CA PRO A 129 20.98 0.32 18.66
C PRO A 129 21.65 -1.01 18.28
N GLN A 130 21.86 -1.21 16.99
CA GLN A 130 22.57 -2.34 16.42
C GLN A 130 23.90 -1.89 15.85
N THR A 131 24.93 -2.72 16.00
CA THR A 131 26.24 -2.54 15.34
C THR A 131 26.41 -3.45 14.14
N GLU A 132 25.45 -4.35 13.91
CA GLU A 132 25.47 -5.34 12.84
C GLU A 132 24.10 -5.38 12.16
N ALA A 133 24.10 -5.58 10.84
CA ALA A 133 22.90 -5.94 10.08
C ALA A 133 22.95 -7.42 9.74
N HIS A 134 21.84 -8.11 10.01
CA HIS A 134 21.70 -9.54 9.76
C HIS A 134 20.87 -9.78 8.52
N PHE A 135 21.35 -10.67 7.67
CA PHE A 135 20.64 -11.04 6.46
C PHE A 135 20.44 -12.54 6.36
N TYR A 136 19.22 -12.87 5.97
CA TYR A 136 18.70 -14.23 5.93
C TYR A 136 18.31 -14.57 4.50
N TRP A 137 18.55 -15.82 4.14
CA TRP A 137 18.05 -16.41 2.90
C TRP A 137 17.07 -17.51 3.25
N ALA A 138 15.88 -17.47 2.64
CA ALA A 138 14.97 -18.59 2.64
C ALA A 138 15.45 -19.63 1.63
N SER A 139 15.93 -20.79 2.10
CA SER A 139 16.25 -21.89 1.21
C SER A 139 14.98 -22.46 0.55
N PRO A 140 15.06 -23.00 -0.69
CA PRO A 140 13.98 -23.80 -1.26
C PRO A 140 13.62 -24.92 -0.27
N GLY A 141 12.45 -24.82 0.37
CA GLY A 141 12.05 -25.66 1.51
C GLY A 141 11.70 -24.90 2.80
N GLY A 142 11.82 -23.57 2.82
CA GLY A 142 11.27 -22.72 3.89
C GLY A 142 12.10 -22.64 5.17
N VAL A 143 13.30 -23.23 5.20
CA VAL A 143 14.24 -23.03 6.31
C VAL A 143 15.07 -21.78 6.01
N GLU A 144 14.87 -20.73 6.79
CA GLU A 144 15.73 -19.56 6.76
C GLU A 144 17.10 -19.91 7.34
N THR A 145 18.14 -19.75 6.52
CA THR A 145 19.52 -19.91 6.95
C THR A 145 20.16 -18.53 7.09
N ARG A 146 20.75 -18.25 8.26
CA ARG A 146 21.56 -17.04 8.47
C ARG A 146 22.75 -17.10 7.53
N GLU A 147 22.76 -16.24 6.51
CA GLU A 147 23.85 -16.24 5.53
C GLU A 147 24.95 -15.28 5.91
N SER A 148 24.59 -14.08 6.39
CA SER A 148 25.60 -13.04 6.58
C SER A 148 25.27 -12.04 7.68
N VAL A 149 26.34 -11.51 8.26
CA VAL A 149 26.36 -10.54 9.35
C VAL A 149 27.33 -9.49 8.92
N TRP A 150 26.89 -8.24 8.88
CA TRP A 150 27.73 -7.16 8.39
C TRP A 150 27.84 -6.07 9.44
N PRO A 151 29.07 -5.64 9.77
CA PRO A 151 29.26 -4.52 10.66
C PRO A 151 28.70 -3.26 10.01
N LEU A 152 27.94 -2.50 10.78
CA LEU A 152 27.45 -1.19 10.38
C LEU A 152 28.53 -0.15 10.57
N SER A 153 28.60 0.83 9.66
CA SER A 153 29.60 1.90 9.72
C SER A 153 29.45 2.78 10.96
N ARG A 154 28.24 2.81 11.52
CA ARG A 154 27.91 3.36 12.84
C ARG A 154 26.75 2.57 13.45
N PRO A 155 26.59 2.60 14.78
CA PRO A 155 25.38 2.05 15.39
C PRO A 155 24.13 2.70 14.79
N ALA A 156 23.13 1.88 14.44
CA ALA A 156 21.85 2.34 13.92
C ALA A 156 20.71 1.70 14.72
N ARG A 157 19.69 2.49 14.99
CA ARG A 157 18.48 2.06 15.71
C ARG A 157 17.57 1.29 14.76
N MET A 158 17.25 0.03 15.08
CA MET A 158 16.43 -0.84 14.21
C MET A 158 15.35 -1.59 14.99
N TRP A 159 14.30 -1.99 14.28
CA TRP A 159 13.32 -2.97 14.75
C TRP A 159 13.71 -4.35 14.25
N ASN A 160 14.20 -5.19 15.15
CA ASN A 160 14.58 -6.57 14.83
C ASN A 160 13.59 -7.55 15.44
N ASP A 161 13.33 -8.65 14.75
CA ASP A 161 12.57 -9.76 15.30
C ASP A 161 13.23 -10.33 16.56
N ALA A 162 12.44 -10.91 17.46
CA ALA A 162 12.97 -11.71 18.54
C ALA A 162 13.70 -12.93 17.97
N PRO A 163 14.84 -13.33 18.55
CA PRO A 163 15.46 -14.62 18.27
C PRO A 163 14.49 -15.80 18.44
N THR A 164 13.96 -16.34 17.34
CA THR A 164 13.16 -17.58 17.36
C THR A 164 14.07 -18.80 17.27
N GLY A 165 14.67 -19.20 18.40
CA GLY A 165 15.51 -20.40 18.51
C GLY A 165 17.01 -20.15 18.31
N GLU A 166 17.81 -21.23 18.33
CA GLU A 166 19.29 -21.18 18.36
C GLU A 166 19.94 -20.55 17.12
N LEU A 167 19.19 -20.35 16.02
CA LEU A 167 19.72 -19.86 14.73
C LEU A 167 19.18 -18.49 14.28
N SER A 168 18.14 -17.97 14.94
CA SER A 168 17.58 -16.65 14.62
C SER A 168 18.18 -15.62 15.55
N VAL A 169 19.04 -14.74 15.04
CA VAL A 169 19.45 -13.52 15.71
C VAL A 169 18.68 -12.42 14.99
N GLY A 170 17.63 -11.90 15.59
CA GLY A 170 16.67 -10.95 15.01
C GLY A 170 17.09 -10.22 13.74
N HIS A 171 16.25 -10.28 12.71
CA HIS A 171 16.45 -9.54 11.46
C HIS A 171 15.52 -8.34 11.37
N GLU A 172 15.94 -7.34 10.60
CA GLU A 172 15.10 -6.21 10.25
C GLU A 172 14.27 -6.58 9.01
N SER A 173 12.95 -6.63 9.14
CA SER A 173 12.07 -6.76 7.99
C SER A 173 11.90 -5.39 7.32
N VAL A 174 12.61 -5.15 6.21
CA VAL A 174 12.58 -3.84 5.55
C VAL A 174 11.20 -3.51 4.99
N LEU A 175 10.41 -4.50 4.58
CA LEU A 175 9.00 -4.30 4.19
C LEU A 175 8.18 -3.70 5.34
N VAL A 176 8.26 -4.31 6.52
CA VAL A 176 7.53 -3.87 7.71
C VAL A 176 7.96 -2.46 8.11
N ALA A 177 9.28 -2.23 8.19
CA ALA A 177 9.84 -0.95 8.61
C ALA A 177 9.56 0.17 7.59
N SER A 178 9.80 -0.04 6.30
CA SER A 178 9.58 0.98 5.26
C SER A 178 8.12 1.42 5.16
N GLN A 179 7.18 0.48 5.26
CA GLN A 179 5.75 0.78 5.27
C GLN A 179 5.38 1.68 6.45
N PHE A 180 5.80 1.33 7.67
CA PHE A 180 5.55 2.14 8.86
C PHE A 180 6.23 3.51 8.79
N LEU A 181 7.48 3.55 8.32
CA LEU A 181 8.25 4.79 8.17
C LEU A 181 7.62 5.73 7.15
N TYR A 182 6.97 5.24 6.09
CA TYR A 182 6.18 6.08 5.19
C TYR A 182 5.07 6.83 5.95
N ALA A 183 4.28 6.12 6.77
CA ALA A 183 3.21 6.75 7.55
C ALA A 183 3.76 7.74 8.59
N ALA A 184 4.86 7.40 9.27
CA ALA A 184 5.53 8.30 10.19
C ALA A 184 6.09 9.55 9.49
N ALA A 185 6.76 9.38 8.34
CA ALA A 185 7.29 10.48 7.53
C ALA A 185 6.16 11.40 7.03
N ARG A 186 5.03 10.83 6.61
CA ARG A 186 3.83 11.59 6.24
C ARG A 186 3.30 12.40 7.41
N LEU A 187 3.21 11.84 8.63
CA LEU A 187 2.79 12.59 9.83
C LEU A 187 3.77 13.71 10.19
N VAL A 188 5.08 13.48 10.07
CA VAL A 188 6.11 14.53 10.23
C VAL A 188 5.89 15.65 9.22
N ARG A 189 5.61 15.31 7.96
CA ARG A 189 5.34 16.30 6.91
C ARG A 189 4.07 17.10 7.17
N VAL A 190 2.96 16.46 7.57
CA VAL A 190 1.74 17.18 7.98
C VAL A 190 2.05 18.14 9.14
N THR A 191 2.85 17.70 10.11
CA THR A 191 3.29 18.54 11.24
C THR A 191 4.11 19.75 10.77
N ALA A 192 5.00 19.56 9.81
CA ALA A 192 5.84 20.62 9.23
C ALA A 192 5.05 21.67 8.44
N GLU A 193 3.86 21.34 7.94
CA GLU A 193 2.98 22.28 7.27
C GLU A 193 2.22 23.20 8.26
N MET A 194 2.09 22.79 9.52
CA MET A 194 1.38 23.57 10.53
C MET A 194 2.19 24.83 10.92
N PRO A 195 1.57 26.02 10.97
CA PRO A 195 2.25 27.24 11.41
C PRO A 195 2.70 27.16 12.87
N ARG A 196 1.93 26.44 13.70
CA ARG A 196 2.19 26.20 15.12
C ARG A 196 1.77 24.77 15.48
N PRO A 197 2.61 23.77 15.21
CA PRO A 197 2.27 22.39 15.52
C PRO A 197 2.09 22.21 17.04
N PRO A 198 1.08 21.44 17.49
CA PRO A 198 0.94 21.05 18.89
C PRO A 198 2.20 20.40 19.46
N GLY A 199 2.31 20.41 20.79
CA GLY A 199 3.46 19.86 21.51
C GLY A 199 3.66 18.37 21.24
N GLU A 200 2.58 17.59 21.17
CA GLU A 200 2.63 16.14 20.90
C GLU A 200 3.24 15.86 19.51
N LEU A 201 2.75 16.54 18.47
CA LEU A 201 3.25 16.38 17.11
C LEU A 201 4.70 16.85 16.96
N SER A 202 5.06 17.96 17.60
CA SER A 202 6.44 18.46 17.61
C SER A 202 7.39 17.48 18.29
N THR A 203 6.96 16.90 19.41
CA THR A 203 7.74 15.90 20.16
C THR A 203 7.92 14.62 19.34
N PHE A 204 6.85 14.15 18.70
CA PHE A 204 6.90 13.03 17.78
C PHE A 204 7.90 13.29 16.64
N ALA A 205 7.82 14.43 15.96
CA ALA A 205 8.70 14.76 14.85
C ALA A 205 10.17 14.83 15.27
N ALA A 206 10.48 15.50 16.39
CA ALA A 206 11.85 15.59 16.92
C ALA A 206 12.46 14.21 17.21
N LYS A 207 11.63 13.25 17.65
CA LYS A 207 12.04 11.88 17.92
C LYS A 207 12.20 11.04 16.64
N ALA A 208 11.24 11.15 15.73
CA ALA A 208 11.13 10.31 14.55
C ALA A 208 12.14 10.69 13.46
N VAL A 209 12.35 11.99 13.20
CA VAL A 209 13.16 12.47 12.06
C VAL A 209 14.57 11.87 12.02
N PRO A 210 15.38 11.89 13.10
CA PRO A 210 16.72 11.31 13.05
C PRO A 210 16.71 9.80 12.78
N VAL A 211 15.69 9.08 13.26
CA VAL A 211 15.56 7.64 13.00
C VAL A 211 15.19 7.38 11.54
N ILE A 212 14.17 8.09 11.03
CA ILE A 212 13.67 7.94 9.67
C ILE A 212 14.81 8.21 8.67
N VAL A 213 15.48 9.35 8.83
CA VAL A 213 16.50 9.81 7.88
C VAL A 213 17.77 9.00 8.03
N ASP A 214 18.40 9.05 9.20
CA ASP A 214 19.76 8.54 9.35
C ASP A 214 19.76 7.03 9.57
N ASP A 215 18.95 6.51 10.48
CA ASP A 215 19.03 5.09 10.87
C ASP A 215 18.38 4.13 9.86
N HIS A 216 17.50 4.63 8.98
CA HIS A 216 16.80 3.81 7.99
C HIS A 216 17.07 4.28 6.56
N TYR A 217 16.47 5.39 6.09
CA TYR A 217 16.51 5.74 4.66
C TYR A 217 17.93 5.91 4.14
N ARG A 218 18.80 6.69 4.77
CA ARG A 218 20.18 6.85 4.29
C ARG A 218 20.97 5.55 4.33
N ARG A 219 20.81 4.74 5.39
CA ARG A 219 21.46 3.44 5.50
C ARG A 219 21.00 2.46 4.41
N TRP A 220 19.73 2.50 4.03
CA TRP A 220 19.21 1.60 3.00
C TRP A 220 19.51 2.09 1.58
N ILE A 221 19.43 3.40 1.37
CA ILE A 221 19.57 4.03 0.04
C ILE A 221 21.02 4.09 -0.40
N GLU A 222 21.96 4.31 0.53
CA GLU A 222 23.37 4.49 0.22
C GLU A 222 24.22 3.36 0.82
N THR A 223 25.16 2.87 0.03
CA THR A 223 26.17 1.94 0.53
C THR A 223 27.33 2.72 1.13
N THR A 224 27.71 2.44 2.38
CA THR A 224 29.00 2.93 2.89
C THR A 224 30.12 2.25 2.11
N PRO A 225 31.14 2.97 1.59
CA PRO A 225 32.24 2.36 0.87
C PRO A 225 32.85 1.15 1.60
N GLY A 226 32.86 -0.01 0.93
CA GLY A 226 33.37 -1.27 1.50
C GLY A 226 32.38 -2.06 2.35
N GLN A 227 31.14 -1.61 2.52
CA GLN A 227 30.04 -2.38 3.12
C GLN A 227 29.13 -2.95 2.02
N PRO A 228 28.44 -4.07 2.27
CA PRO A 228 27.34 -4.45 1.39
C PRO A 228 26.17 -3.47 1.55
N GLY A 229 25.37 -3.32 0.50
CA GLY A 229 24.10 -2.63 0.66
C GLY A 229 23.05 -3.49 1.37
N SER A 230 22.00 -2.84 1.83
CA SER A 230 20.92 -3.46 2.62
C SER A 230 19.90 -4.24 1.80
N TRP A 231 20.02 -4.25 0.48
CA TRP A 231 19.09 -4.91 -0.43
C TRP A 231 19.66 -6.22 -0.93
N GLN A 232 18.96 -7.31 -0.64
CA GLN A 232 19.28 -8.63 -1.15
C GLN A 232 18.17 -9.09 -2.08
N VAL A 233 18.46 -9.17 -3.38
CA VAL A 233 17.52 -9.76 -4.37
C VAL A 233 17.68 -11.29 -4.41
N ARG A 234 18.01 -11.83 -3.24
CA ARG A 234 18.37 -13.22 -3.03
C ARG A 234 17.12 -13.94 -2.50
N GLY A 235 16.60 -14.92 -3.26
CA GLY A 235 15.62 -15.90 -2.75
C GLY A 235 14.63 -16.37 -3.80
N TRP A 236 14.72 -15.78 -4.99
CA TRP A 236 13.64 -15.68 -5.96
C TRP A 236 14.10 -16.16 -7.35
N ALA A 237 15.17 -16.97 -7.40
CA ALA A 237 15.87 -17.39 -8.64
C ALA A 237 16.48 -16.23 -9.46
N CYS A 238 16.58 -15.04 -8.87
CA CYS A 238 17.20 -13.86 -9.44
C CYS A 238 18.73 -13.83 -9.24
N ASN A 239 19.38 -12.75 -9.67
CA ASN A 239 20.81 -12.52 -9.39
C ASN A 239 21.08 -12.50 -7.88
N SER A 240 22.13 -13.21 -7.46
CA SER A 240 22.62 -13.08 -6.09
C SER A 240 23.56 -11.89 -5.94
N GLY A 241 23.28 -11.04 -4.95
CA GLY A 241 24.07 -9.84 -4.68
C GLY A 241 23.54 -9.08 -3.47
N THR A 242 24.34 -8.11 -3.01
CA THR A 242 23.95 -7.12 -2.01
C THR A 242 24.08 -5.74 -2.65
N PHE A 243 23.00 -4.99 -2.67
CA PHE A 243 22.90 -3.69 -3.33
C PHE A 243 22.41 -2.67 -2.32
N SER A 244 22.82 -1.42 -2.43
CA SER A 244 22.00 -0.34 -1.86
C SER A 244 20.65 -0.32 -2.56
N HIS A 245 19.65 0.28 -1.93
CA HIS A 245 18.37 0.47 -2.58
C HIS A 245 18.49 1.38 -3.82
N ARG A 246 19.43 2.35 -3.83
CA ARG A 246 19.74 3.13 -5.04
C ARG A 246 20.24 2.24 -6.20
N GLU A 247 21.21 1.37 -5.93
CA GLU A 247 21.71 0.41 -6.93
C GLU A 247 20.61 -0.55 -7.37
N HIS A 248 19.73 -0.97 -6.45
CA HIS A 248 18.57 -1.78 -6.77
C HIS A 248 17.63 -1.08 -7.75
N LEU A 249 17.25 0.17 -7.49
CA LEU A 249 16.41 0.97 -8.38
C LEU A 249 17.08 1.19 -9.75
N ASP A 250 18.39 1.46 -9.80
CA ASP A 250 19.11 1.57 -11.08
C ASP A 250 19.07 0.25 -11.87
N ASN A 251 19.21 -0.89 -11.19
CA ASN A 251 19.10 -2.20 -11.81
C ASN A 251 17.68 -2.50 -12.28
N LEU A 252 16.64 -2.10 -11.53
CA LEU A 252 15.25 -2.19 -11.97
C LEU A 252 15.02 -1.32 -13.21
N LEU A 253 15.45 -0.05 -13.19
CA LEU A 253 15.27 0.88 -14.31
C LEU A 253 15.80 0.27 -15.61
N HIS A 254 16.99 -0.34 -15.54
CA HIS A 254 17.68 -0.94 -16.68
C HIS A 254 17.39 -2.43 -16.89
N ARG A 255 16.43 -2.99 -16.14
CA ARG A 255 16.03 -4.42 -16.19
C ARG A 255 17.21 -5.39 -16.12
N ARG A 256 18.20 -5.11 -15.26
CA ARG A 256 19.45 -5.87 -15.18
C ARG A 256 19.32 -7.18 -14.41
N TYR A 257 18.30 -7.34 -13.58
CA TYR A 257 18.07 -8.62 -12.93
C TYR A 257 17.69 -9.68 -13.97
N GLY A 258 18.19 -10.89 -13.78
CA GLY A 258 18.15 -11.96 -14.75
C GLY A 258 19.11 -11.84 -15.94
N THR A 259 20.01 -10.86 -15.94
CA THR A 259 21.01 -10.69 -17.01
C THR A 259 22.42 -10.98 -16.51
N ASP A 260 23.38 -11.08 -17.44
CA ASP A 260 24.81 -11.22 -17.13
C ASP A 260 25.44 -9.89 -16.65
N ALA A 261 24.68 -8.79 -16.64
CA ALA A 261 25.16 -7.50 -16.12
C ALA A 261 25.33 -7.50 -14.60
N LEU A 262 24.73 -8.47 -13.89
CA LEU A 262 24.82 -8.63 -12.46
C LEU A 262 25.39 -10.01 -12.10
N PRO A 263 26.12 -10.14 -10.98
CA PRO A 263 26.66 -11.42 -10.55
C PRO A 263 25.56 -12.42 -10.19
N GLY A 264 25.92 -13.70 -10.11
CA GLY A 264 25.05 -14.71 -9.51
C GLY A 264 23.75 -14.98 -10.27
N ARG A 265 23.75 -14.80 -11.59
CA ARG A 265 22.59 -15.05 -12.46
C ARG A 265 22.13 -16.51 -12.36
N GLY A 266 20.83 -16.72 -12.17
CA GLY A 266 20.19 -18.04 -12.33
C GLY A 266 20.20 -18.53 -13.78
N ALA A 267 20.01 -19.83 -14.01
CA ALA A 267 20.01 -20.40 -15.36
C ALA A 267 18.91 -19.79 -16.25
N ASP A 268 17.70 -19.68 -15.70
CA ASP A 268 16.52 -19.12 -16.36
C ASP A 268 15.82 -18.15 -15.39
N PRO A 269 16.31 -16.90 -15.30
CA PRO A 269 15.80 -15.97 -14.32
C PRO A 269 14.40 -15.49 -14.72
N PRO A 270 13.44 -15.52 -13.79
CA PRO A 270 12.05 -15.20 -14.08
C PRO A 270 11.81 -13.68 -14.22
N ALA A 271 10.70 -13.30 -14.85
CA ALA A 271 10.36 -11.90 -15.13
C ALA A 271 10.23 -11.05 -13.85
N TYR A 272 9.72 -11.67 -12.78
CA TYR A 272 9.52 -11.05 -11.47
C TYR A 272 10.79 -10.60 -10.76
N CYS A 273 11.97 -10.96 -11.27
CA CYS A 273 13.22 -10.39 -10.82
C CYS A 273 13.35 -8.89 -11.09
N ASN A 274 12.58 -8.35 -12.04
CA ASN A 274 12.56 -6.92 -12.37
C ASN A 274 11.23 -6.23 -12.03
N ALA A 275 10.34 -6.91 -11.29
CA ALA A 275 9.11 -6.30 -10.81
C ALA A 275 9.45 -5.27 -9.73
N LEU A 276 8.71 -4.16 -9.72
CA LEU A 276 8.68 -3.27 -8.57
C LEU A 276 8.01 -3.99 -7.40
N THR A 277 8.36 -3.62 -6.17
CA THR A 277 7.78 -4.18 -4.95
C THR A 277 7.17 -3.10 -4.06
N ASP A 278 6.39 -3.54 -3.08
CA ASP A 278 5.85 -2.69 -2.01
C ASP A 278 6.94 -1.83 -1.36
N VAL A 279 8.12 -2.40 -1.13
CA VAL A 279 9.19 -1.71 -0.41
C VAL A 279 9.76 -0.56 -1.21
N ASP A 280 9.91 -0.75 -2.52
CA ASP A 280 10.39 0.29 -3.42
C ASP A 280 9.46 1.50 -3.35
N LEU A 281 8.16 1.26 -3.48
CA LEU A 281 7.13 2.29 -3.41
C LEU A 281 7.16 3.04 -2.06
N TRP A 282 7.23 2.30 -0.94
CA TRP A 282 7.22 2.91 0.39
C TRP A 282 8.46 3.74 0.69
N MET A 283 9.64 3.26 0.29
CA MET A 283 10.87 4.02 0.47
C MET A 283 10.89 5.29 -0.38
N ILE A 284 10.52 5.21 -1.67
CA ILE A 284 10.47 6.37 -2.57
C ILE A 284 9.50 7.42 -2.03
N ALA A 285 8.28 7.02 -1.68
CA ALA A 285 7.26 7.94 -1.15
C ALA A 285 7.66 8.51 0.21
N GLY A 286 8.22 7.70 1.11
CA GLY A 286 8.62 8.14 2.44
C GLY A 286 9.76 9.16 2.41
N VAL A 287 10.75 8.98 1.52
CA VAL A 287 11.79 9.98 1.29
C VAL A 287 11.22 11.28 0.73
N LEU A 288 10.25 11.18 -0.19
CA LEU A 288 9.57 12.37 -0.71
C LEU A 288 8.83 13.15 0.39
N GLU A 289 8.16 12.45 1.32
CA GLU A 289 7.51 13.09 2.48
C GLU A 289 8.54 13.81 3.38
N VAL A 290 9.72 13.21 3.61
CA VAL A 290 10.81 13.86 4.36
C VAL A 290 11.31 15.12 3.67
N LEU A 291 11.56 15.06 2.35
CA LEU A 291 11.99 16.22 1.56
C LEU A 291 10.95 17.33 1.59
N ALA A 292 9.67 16.97 1.49
CA ALA A 292 8.55 17.90 1.61
C ALA A 292 8.49 18.55 2.99
N ALA A 293 8.65 17.76 4.06
CA ALA A 293 8.69 18.28 5.42
C ALA A 293 9.86 19.25 5.63
N HIS A 294 11.05 18.92 5.12
CA HIS A 294 12.22 19.79 5.16
C HIS A 294 11.98 21.11 4.41
N GLN A 295 11.41 21.07 3.19
CA GLN A 295 11.13 22.30 2.44
C GLN A 295 10.16 23.22 3.20
N ARG A 296 9.15 22.65 3.88
CA ARG A 296 8.14 23.41 4.61
C ARG A 296 8.68 23.97 5.93
N SER A 297 9.43 23.15 6.69
CA SER A 297 9.99 23.54 7.98
C SER A 297 11.39 22.95 8.18
N PRO A 298 12.45 23.60 7.66
CA PRO A 298 13.82 23.15 7.83
C PRO A 298 14.27 23.09 9.30
N ALA A 299 13.61 23.86 10.18
CA ALA A 299 13.88 23.85 11.61
C ALA A 299 13.32 22.59 12.29
N LEU A 300 12.15 22.09 11.85
CA LEU A 300 11.56 20.86 12.39
C LEU A 300 12.22 19.62 11.79
N VAL A 301 12.55 19.67 10.50
CA VAL A 301 13.20 18.57 9.76
C VAL A 301 14.53 19.08 9.19
N PRO A 302 15.58 19.20 10.02
CA PRO A 302 16.87 19.67 9.55
C PRO A 302 17.55 18.60 8.70
N LEU A 303 17.85 18.95 7.45
CA LEU A 303 18.69 18.14 6.55
C LEU A 303 19.95 18.92 6.21
N ALA A 304 21.10 18.24 6.25
CA ALA A 304 22.32 18.78 5.65
C ALA A 304 22.14 18.88 4.12
N ALA A 305 22.81 19.84 3.48
CA ALA A 305 22.63 20.11 2.06
C ALA A 305 22.96 18.89 1.18
N GLU A 306 23.99 18.14 1.58
CA GLU A 306 24.46 16.93 0.91
C GLU A 306 23.41 15.82 1.01
N VAL A 307 22.85 15.63 2.21
CA VAL A 307 21.77 14.66 2.46
C VAL A 307 20.52 15.02 1.66
N LYS A 308 20.16 16.30 1.60
CA LYS A 308 19.02 16.75 0.78
C LYS A 308 19.23 16.38 -0.70
N LEU A 309 20.41 16.66 -1.25
CA LEU A 309 20.74 16.34 -2.65
C LEU A 309 20.76 14.82 -2.92
N GLU A 310 21.29 14.03 -1.98
CA GLU A 310 21.25 12.55 -2.03
C GLU A 310 19.80 12.05 -2.14
N LEU A 311 18.94 12.50 -1.23
CA LEU A 311 17.53 12.10 -1.17
C LEU A 311 16.74 12.59 -2.40
N GLU A 312 16.98 13.82 -2.88
CA GLU A 312 16.37 14.32 -4.12
C GLU A 312 16.77 13.45 -5.31
N SER A 313 18.07 13.17 -5.49
CA SER A 313 18.56 12.29 -6.55
C SER A 313 17.94 10.88 -6.49
N TYR A 314 17.77 10.35 -5.28
CA TYR A 314 17.14 9.04 -5.07
C TYR A 314 15.67 9.02 -5.50
N VAL A 315 14.87 10.02 -5.09
CA VAL A 315 13.45 10.08 -5.47
C VAL A 315 13.31 10.28 -6.98
N ALA A 316 14.19 11.05 -7.63
CA ALA A 316 14.20 11.19 -9.08
C ALA A 316 14.38 9.84 -9.80
N LEU A 317 15.35 9.04 -9.34
CA LEU A 317 15.57 7.68 -9.84
C LEU A 317 14.34 6.79 -9.58
N GLY A 318 13.78 6.86 -8.38
CA GLY A 318 12.57 6.11 -8.02
C GLY A 318 11.37 6.41 -8.89
N LEU A 319 11.09 7.69 -9.17
CA LEU A 319 10.03 8.09 -10.09
C LEU A 319 10.28 7.60 -11.51
N ALA A 320 11.51 7.68 -12.01
CA ALA A 320 11.86 7.14 -13.31
C ALA A 320 11.60 5.63 -13.39
N VAL A 321 11.94 4.87 -12.33
CA VAL A 321 11.61 3.44 -12.23
C VAL A 321 10.10 3.24 -12.28
N VAL A 322 9.34 3.90 -11.40
CA VAL A 322 7.87 3.76 -11.33
C VAL A 322 7.22 4.05 -12.68
N LYS A 323 7.58 5.16 -13.33
CA LYS A 323 7.03 5.52 -14.65
C LYS A 323 7.41 4.52 -15.73
N SER A 324 8.62 3.96 -15.69
CA SER A 324 9.03 2.89 -16.61
C SER A 324 8.20 1.59 -16.48
N ARG A 325 7.38 1.47 -15.41
CA ARG A 325 6.53 0.31 -15.14
C ARG A 325 5.07 0.51 -15.50
N PHE A 326 4.68 1.68 -15.98
CA PHE A 326 3.30 1.90 -16.40
C PHE A 326 2.98 1.07 -17.66
N GLY A 327 1.83 0.42 -17.61
CA GLY A 327 1.22 -0.25 -18.75
C GLY A 327 -0.07 0.46 -19.13
N GLU A 328 -0.21 0.81 -20.40
CA GLU A 328 -1.46 1.36 -20.91
C GLU A 328 -2.50 0.24 -21.13
N ARG A 329 -3.75 0.58 -20.82
CA ARG A 329 -4.95 -0.20 -21.09
C ARG A 329 -6.00 0.71 -21.70
N THR A 330 -6.84 0.15 -22.55
CA THR A 330 -8.06 0.82 -22.99
C THR A 330 -9.22 0.28 -22.19
N VAL A 331 -9.87 1.15 -21.41
CA VAL A 331 -11.07 0.81 -20.63
C VAL A 331 -12.31 1.40 -21.28
N GLN A 332 -13.47 0.77 -21.08
CA GLN A 332 -14.74 1.27 -21.60
C GLN A 332 -15.43 2.12 -20.54
N SER A 333 -15.41 3.43 -20.72
CA SER A 333 -16.16 4.38 -19.88
C SER A 333 -17.53 4.69 -20.51
N PRO A 334 -18.48 5.30 -19.78
CA PRO A 334 -19.74 5.78 -20.34
C PRO A 334 -19.58 6.75 -21.53
N SER A 335 -18.47 7.50 -21.56
CA SER A 335 -18.12 8.41 -22.67
C SER A 335 -17.39 7.72 -23.84
N GLY A 336 -17.19 6.40 -23.77
CA GLY A 336 -16.45 5.61 -24.76
C GLY A 336 -15.09 5.12 -24.26
N PRO A 337 -14.21 4.66 -25.17
CA PRO A 337 -12.87 4.20 -24.82
C PRO A 337 -12.06 5.30 -24.10
N ALA A 338 -11.46 4.95 -22.97
CA ALA A 338 -10.61 5.85 -22.18
C ALA A 338 -9.27 5.17 -21.82
N LEU A 339 -8.26 5.97 -21.49
CA LEU A 339 -6.98 5.49 -21.00
C LEU A 339 -7.13 4.97 -19.57
N GLY A 340 -6.76 3.71 -19.37
CA GLY A 340 -6.47 3.11 -18.07
C GLY A 340 -4.96 2.86 -17.92
N LEU A 341 -4.45 2.94 -16.70
CA LEU A 341 -3.07 2.56 -16.39
C LEU A 341 -3.00 1.41 -15.40
N VAL A 342 -2.04 0.53 -15.62
CA VAL A 342 -1.64 -0.55 -14.72
C VAL A 342 -0.15 -0.42 -14.39
N ILE A 343 0.33 -1.14 -13.38
CA ILE A 343 1.76 -1.16 -13.03
C ILE A 343 2.33 -2.55 -13.22
N ASP A 344 3.53 -2.64 -13.78
CA ASP A 344 4.25 -3.89 -14.07
C ASP A 344 3.38 -4.96 -14.75
N PRO A 345 2.75 -4.68 -15.90
CA PRO A 345 2.06 -5.73 -16.65
C PRO A 345 3.07 -6.83 -17.04
N GLY A 346 2.86 -8.05 -16.54
CA GLY A 346 3.76 -9.18 -16.74
C GLY A 346 5.03 -9.12 -15.88
N GLY A 347 5.13 -8.13 -14.98
CA GLY A 347 6.21 -8.06 -14.02
C GLY A 347 6.24 -9.31 -13.15
N PHE A 348 5.10 -9.88 -12.77
CA PHE A 348 5.04 -11.09 -11.95
C PHE A 348 4.95 -12.41 -12.75
N ASP A 349 5.22 -12.39 -14.06
CA ASP A 349 5.17 -13.61 -14.88
C ASP A 349 6.15 -14.67 -14.33
N GLY A 350 5.63 -15.87 -14.12
CA GLY A 350 6.35 -17.01 -13.54
C GLY A 350 6.44 -17.01 -12.01
N HIS A 351 5.87 -16.01 -11.32
CA HIS A 351 5.82 -16.02 -9.86
C HIS A 351 4.78 -17.03 -9.36
N PRO A 352 5.08 -17.90 -8.38
CA PRO A 352 4.16 -18.94 -7.93
C PRO A 352 2.78 -18.44 -7.46
N ASP A 353 2.71 -17.23 -6.90
CA ASP A 353 1.42 -16.63 -6.49
C ASP A 353 0.46 -16.39 -7.69
N TYR A 354 1.00 -16.34 -8.91
CA TYR A 354 0.28 -16.06 -10.17
C TYR A 354 0.07 -17.32 -11.02
N ASP A 355 0.50 -18.50 -10.54
CA ASP A 355 0.39 -19.79 -11.24
C ASP A 355 -1.04 -20.16 -11.65
N TYR A 356 -2.05 -19.57 -11.00
CA TYR A 356 -3.47 -19.82 -11.26
C TYR A 356 -4.24 -18.57 -11.73
N SER A 357 -3.52 -17.55 -12.21
CA SER A 357 -4.10 -16.28 -12.70
C SER A 357 -5.05 -16.44 -13.91
N GLY A 358 -4.95 -17.53 -14.67
CA GLY A 358 -5.86 -17.88 -15.76
C GLY A 358 -7.01 -18.80 -15.36
N TYR A 359 -6.99 -19.36 -14.15
CA TYR A 359 -8.07 -20.20 -13.67
C TYR A 359 -9.19 -19.31 -13.14
N THR A 360 -10.20 -19.06 -13.98
CA THR A 360 -11.31 -18.13 -13.66
C THR A 360 -12.56 -18.84 -13.16
N GLU A 361 -12.52 -20.15 -12.92
CA GLU A 361 -13.65 -20.87 -12.34
C GLU A 361 -13.91 -20.30 -10.94
N THR A 362 -14.87 -19.37 -10.90
CA THR A 362 -15.48 -18.84 -9.69
C THR A 362 -16.34 -19.93 -9.08
N SER A 363 -16.34 -20.04 -7.76
CA SER A 363 -17.56 -20.57 -7.13
C SER A 363 -18.64 -19.53 -7.45
N ALA A 364 -19.54 -19.83 -8.38
CA ALA A 364 -20.74 -19.03 -8.61
C ALA A 364 -21.66 -19.21 -7.39
N ALA A 365 -21.17 -18.78 -6.22
CA ALA A 365 -21.62 -19.13 -4.90
C ALA A 365 -21.75 -20.66 -4.66
N CYS A 366 -21.51 -21.08 -3.43
CA CYS A 366 -22.20 -22.27 -2.92
C CYS A 366 -23.70 -21.89 -2.69
N SER A 367 -24.37 -21.27 -3.68
CA SER A 367 -25.70 -20.66 -3.55
C SER A 367 -26.85 -21.64 -3.61
N GLU A 368 -26.62 -22.87 -4.06
CA GLU A 368 -27.62 -23.93 -3.98
C GLU A 368 -26.98 -25.20 -3.44
N CYS A 369 -26.87 -25.27 -2.12
CA CYS A 369 -26.99 -26.56 -1.47
C CYS A 369 -28.41 -27.06 -1.76
N THR A 370 -28.56 -27.99 -2.70
CA THR A 370 -29.81 -28.74 -2.80
C THR A 370 -30.13 -29.33 -1.43
N SER A 371 -31.41 -29.50 -1.09
CA SER A 371 -31.87 -30.08 0.18
C SER A 371 -31.38 -31.52 0.45
N VAL A 372 -30.44 -32.03 -0.36
CA VAL A 372 -29.77 -33.32 -0.28
C VAL A 372 -28.23 -33.15 -0.30
N GLY A 373 -27.69 -32.16 0.43
CA GLY A 373 -26.35 -32.25 1.03
C GLY A 373 -25.11 -32.28 0.11
N GLN A 374 -25.23 -31.99 -1.19
CA GLN A 374 -24.09 -31.78 -2.08
C GLN A 374 -24.09 -30.36 -2.61
N CYS A 375 -23.19 -29.54 -2.07
CA CYS A 375 -22.86 -28.23 -2.62
C CYS A 375 -21.54 -28.43 -3.39
N THR A 376 -21.55 -28.29 -4.71
CA THR A 376 -20.33 -28.28 -5.53
C THR A 376 -19.79 -26.87 -5.55
N CYS A 377 -19.05 -26.49 -4.49
CA CYS A 377 -18.26 -25.27 -4.51
C CYS A 377 -17.16 -25.42 -5.58
N ALA A 378 -16.74 -24.32 -6.22
CA ALA A 378 -15.60 -24.37 -7.15
C ALA A 378 -14.43 -25.06 -6.46
N GLU A 379 -13.82 -25.97 -7.22
CA GLU A 379 -12.80 -26.81 -6.66
C GLU A 379 -11.55 -25.96 -6.42
N PHE A 380 -11.07 -25.91 -5.17
CA PHE A 380 -9.80 -25.27 -4.86
C PHE A 380 -8.73 -25.87 -5.80
N PRO A 381 -8.04 -25.08 -6.64
CA PRO A 381 -7.24 -25.63 -7.72
C PRO A 381 -5.90 -26.21 -7.24
N GLY A 382 -5.47 -25.80 -6.05
CA GLY A 382 -4.24 -26.28 -5.44
C GLY A 382 -4.37 -27.63 -4.73
N TRP A 383 -3.41 -27.92 -3.86
CA TRP A 383 -3.43 -29.10 -3.01
C TRP A 383 -4.10 -28.81 -1.66
N VAL A 384 -4.92 -29.75 -1.19
CA VAL A 384 -5.61 -29.66 0.12
C VAL A 384 -4.84 -30.36 1.23
N THR A 385 -3.84 -31.16 0.87
CA THR A 385 -2.93 -31.85 1.77
C THR A 385 -1.51 -31.60 1.28
N GLU A 386 -0.62 -31.15 2.17
CA GLU A 386 0.78 -30.89 1.82
C GLU A 386 1.44 -32.14 1.24
N GLY A 387 2.21 -31.97 0.16
CA GLY A 387 2.87 -33.06 -0.55
C GLY A 387 1.98 -33.84 -1.53
N THR A 388 0.70 -33.47 -1.70
CA THR A 388 -0.15 -34.05 -2.77
C THR A 388 -0.10 -33.18 -4.04
N PRO A 389 -0.32 -33.76 -5.23
CA PRO A 389 -0.45 -32.97 -6.46
C PRO A 389 -1.62 -31.97 -6.35
N PRO A 390 -1.53 -30.79 -7.00
CA PRO A 390 -2.65 -29.88 -7.07
C PRO A 390 -3.82 -30.52 -7.84
N ARG A 391 -5.05 -30.13 -7.50
CA ARG A 391 -6.27 -30.66 -8.12
C ARG A 391 -6.38 -30.28 -9.60
N VAL A 392 -5.94 -29.07 -9.92
CA VAL A 392 -5.85 -28.56 -11.29
C VAL A 392 -4.39 -28.16 -11.56
N PRO A 393 -3.82 -28.48 -12.72
CA PRO A 393 -2.51 -27.96 -13.11
C PRO A 393 -2.50 -26.42 -13.11
N PRO A 394 -1.38 -25.76 -12.75
CA PRO A 394 -1.21 -24.32 -12.94
C PRO A 394 -1.62 -23.85 -14.35
N GLN A 395 -2.31 -22.71 -14.40
CA GLN A 395 -2.74 -22.02 -15.62
C GLN A 395 -2.33 -20.54 -15.53
N PRO A 396 -1.02 -20.22 -15.55
CA PRO A 396 -0.57 -18.84 -15.48
C PRO A 396 -0.93 -18.10 -16.77
N LEU A 397 -1.50 -16.90 -16.63
CA LEU A 397 -1.54 -15.92 -17.72
C LEU A 397 -0.24 -15.12 -17.75
N THR A 398 0.12 -14.64 -18.93
CA THR A 398 1.23 -13.70 -19.12
C THR A 398 0.72 -12.28 -19.16
N GLY A 399 1.56 -11.32 -18.77
CA GLY A 399 1.19 -9.91 -18.81
C GLY A 399 0.28 -9.45 -17.66
N VAL A 400 0.07 -10.30 -16.64
CA VAL A 400 -0.77 -9.99 -15.48
C VAL A 400 -0.11 -8.91 -14.64
N SER A 401 -0.89 -7.90 -14.25
CA SER A 401 -0.43 -6.81 -13.38
C SER A 401 -0.53 -7.18 -11.90
N TRP A 402 -0.17 -6.25 -11.01
CA TRP A 402 -0.30 -6.41 -9.57
C TRP A 402 -1.72 -6.79 -9.14
N ASP A 403 -1.85 -7.58 -8.08
CA ASP A 403 -3.14 -7.77 -7.44
C ASP A 403 -3.63 -6.48 -6.75
N ILE A 404 -4.95 -6.30 -6.68
CA ILE A 404 -5.54 -5.07 -6.14
C ILE A 404 -5.26 -4.86 -4.63
N SER A 405 -4.91 -5.92 -3.90
CA SER A 405 -4.56 -5.80 -2.48
C SER A 405 -3.14 -5.26 -2.27
N HIS A 406 -2.22 -5.51 -3.21
CA HIS A 406 -0.89 -4.89 -3.20
C HIS A 406 -0.95 -3.49 -3.86
N ALA A 407 -1.62 -3.39 -5.00
CA ALA A 407 -1.76 -2.14 -5.77
C ALA A 407 -2.44 -1.01 -4.99
N ARG A 408 -3.13 -1.27 -3.87
CA ARG A 408 -3.64 -0.22 -2.98
C ARG A 408 -2.59 0.80 -2.54
N ARG A 409 -1.32 0.40 -2.49
CA ARG A 409 -0.19 1.24 -2.05
C ARG A 409 0.03 2.40 -3.01
N LEU A 410 -0.32 2.19 -4.28
CA LEU A 410 -0.31 3.22 -5.31
C LEU A 410 -1.18 4.41 -4.91
N VAL A 411 -2.28 4.22 -4.19
CA VAL A 411 -3.13 5.33 -3.73
C VAL A 411 -2.33 6.31 -2.86
N SER A 412 -1.66 5.79 -1.84
CA SER A 412 -0.88 6.61 -0.90
C SER A 412 0.36 7.22 -1.57
N VAL A 413 1.07 6.41 -2.36
CA VAL A 413 2.32 6.80 -3.03
C VAL A 413 2.06 7.84 -4.12
N PHE A 414 1.04 7.65 -4.95
CA PHE A 414 0.69 8.57 -6.02
C PHE A 414 0.08 9.86 -5.49
N ASP A 415 -0.63 9.82 -4.36
CA ASP A 415 -1.03 11.04 -3.65
C ASP A 415 0.20 11.86 -3.22
N SER A 416 1.21 11.22 -2.63
CA SER A 416 2.49 11.87 -2.30
C SER A 416 3.19 12.45 -3.54
N PHE A 417 3.27 11.70 -4.63
CA PHE A 417 3.90 12.17 -5.88
C PHE A 417 3.17 13.38 -6.46
N ARG A 418 1.85 13.31 -6.54
CA ARG A 418 0.99 14.38 -7.09
C ARG A 418 1.10 15.66 -6.28
N ARG A 419 1.00 15.58 -4.96
CA ARG A 419 1.02 16.75 -4.05
C ARG A 419 2.36 17.46 -4.06
N HIS A 420 3.43 16.67 -4.07
CA HIS A 420 4.80 17.17 -3.90
C HIS A 420 5.51 17.39 -5.23
N ARG A 421 4.83 17.29 -6.37
CA ARG A 421 5.40 17.48 -7.71
C ARG A 421 6.18 18.79 -7.88
N ALA A 422 5.77 19.84 -7.16
CA ALA A 422 6.41 21.16 -7.21
C ALA A 422 7.70 21.27 -6.37
N LEU A 423 7.94 20.31 -5.46
CA LEU A 423 9.13 20.27 -4.59
C LEU A 423 10.37 19.71 -5.30
N LEU A 424 10.15 19.16 -6.48
CA LEU A 424 11.10 18.44 -7.28
C LEU A 424 11.86 19.46 -8.13
N PRO A 425 13.17 19.73 -7.87
CA PRO A 425 13.91 20.81 -8.54
C PRO A 425 13.83 20.72 -10.06
N THR A 426 14.19 21.78 -10.78
CA THR A 426 14.18 21.87 -12.26
C THR A 426 14.93 20.75 -13.00
N ALA A 427 15.81 19.98 -12.36
CA ALA A 427 16.37 18.75 -12.93
C ALA A 427 15.30 17.66 -13.18
N TRP A 428 14.10 17.82 -12.61
CA TRP A 428 12.90 16.99 -12.77
C TRP A 428 11.83 17.71 -13.59
N ALA A 429 12.19 18.82 -14.26
CA ALA A 429 11.35 19.45 -15.28
C ALA A 429 11.19 18.57 -16.52
N ASP A 430 11.91 17.45 -16.60
CA ASP A 430 11.62 16.41 -17.57
C ASP A 430 10.24 15.82 -17.29
N ALA A 431 9.27 16.21 -18.11
CA ALA A 431 7.90 15.70 -18.07
C ALA A 431 7.84 14.16 -18.19
N SER A 432 8.88 13.51 -18.72
CA SER A 432 8.96 12.05 -18.78
C SER A 432 9.08 11.39 -17.40
N VAL A 433 9.53 12.13 -16.37
CA VAL A 433 9.69 11.62 -14.99
C VAL A 433 8.57 12.10 -14.05
N GLN A 434 7.82 13.14 -14.42
CA GLN A 434 6.76 13.70 -13.58
C GLN A 434 5.51 12.82 -13.55
N PHE A 435 5.00 12.51 -12.35
CA PHE A 435 3.69 11.90 -12.19
C PHE A 435 2.58 12.95 -12.37
N THR A 436 1.72 12.75 -13.35
CA THR A 436 0.72 13.73 -13.80
C THR A 436 -0.67 13.45 -13.22
N ASP A 437 -1.53 14.48 -13.19
CA ASP A 437 -2.93 14.31 -12.77
C ASP A 437 -3.70 13.37 -13.71
N GLU A 438 -3.36 13.34 -15.01
CA GLU A 438 -3.98 12.43 -15.96
C GLU A 438 -3.53 10.98 -15.75
N GLU A 439 -2.27 10.73 -15.39
CA GLU A 439 -1.81 9.38 -15.00
C GLU A 439 -2.56 8.90 -13.74
N ALA A 440 -2.71 9.76 -12.73
CA ALA A 440 -3.52 9.45 -11.55
C ALA A 440 -4.98 9.14 -11.92
N ARG A 441 -5.58 9.94 -12.81
CA ARG A 441 -6.92 9.73 -13.36
C ARG A 441 -7.03 8.41 -14.13
N ALA A 442 -6.03 8.04 -14.92
CA ALA A 442 -6.03 6.80 -15.68
C ALA A 442 -5.93 5.56 -14.77
N PHE A 443 -5.18 5.62 -13.67
CA PHE A 443 -5.24 4.57 -12.63
C PHE A 443 -6.62 4.49 -11.97
N ALA A 444 -7.23 5.63 -11.65
CA ALA A 444 -8.60 5.67 -11.11
C ALA A 444 -9.63 5.06 -12.07
N ARG A 445 -9.55 5.41 -13.37
CA ARG A 445 -10.36 4.82 -14.44
C ARG A 445 -10.12 3.32 -14.62
N GLN A 446 -8.89 2.87 -14.48
CA GLN A 446 -8.59 1.44 -14.53
C GLN A 446 -9.34 0.69 -13.43
N ILE A 447 -9.38 1.22 -12.21
CA ILE A 447 -10.19 0.61 -11.14
C ILE A 447 -11.69 0.68 -11.48
N ALA A 448 -12.18 1.86 -11.89
CA ALA A 448 -13.60 2.11 -12.13
C ALA A 448 -14.17 1.32 -13.32
N PHE A 449 -13.39 1.08 -14.37
CA PHE A 449 -13.90 0.54 -15.64
C PHE A 449 -13.17 -0.70 -16.13
N GLY A 450 -11.96 -0.98 -15.62
CA GLY A 450 -11.17 -2.16 -15.98
C GLY A 450 -11.19 -3.27 -14.93
N VAL A 451 -11.36 -2.92 -13.65
CA VAL A 451 -11.33 -3.87 -12.52
C VAL A 451 -12.72 -4.14 -11.95
N TRP A 452 -13.55 -3.11 -11.80
CA TRP A 452 -14.94 -3.28 -11.35
C TRP A 452 -15.79 -3.99 -12.41
N SER A 453 -16.64 -4.93 -11.98
CA SER A 453 -17.56 -5.70 -12.83
C SER A 453 -18.63 -4.85 -13.53
N GLY A 454 -18.88 -3.62 -13.06
CA GLY A 454 -19.95 -2.75 -13.55
C GLY A 454 -21.34 -3.05 -12.95
N ASP A 455 -21.43 -4.01 -12.04
CA ASP A 455 -22.67 -4.40 -11.35
C ASP A 455 -22.70 -3.74 -9.96
N LEU A 456 -23.71 -2.89 -9.67
CA LEU A 456 -23.84 -2.20 -8.37
C LEU A 456 -24.44 -3.08 -7.26
N LEU A 457 -24.83 -4.28 -7.61
CA LEU A 457 -25.67 -5.19 -6.82
C LEU A 457 -24.83 -6.36 -6.37
N ASP A 458 -23.96 -6.76 -7.30
CA ASP A 458 -22.80 -7.57 -7.05
C ASP A 458 -21.52 -6.79 -7.45
N PRO A 459 -21.16 -5.73 -6.70
CA PRO A 459 -19.97 -4.91 -6.93
C PRO A 459 -18.72 -5.71 -6.64
N GLN A 460 -18.28 -6.44 -7.65
CA GLN A 460 -17.11 -7.29 -7.63
C GLN A 460 -15.94 -6.58 -8.30
N PHE A 461 -14.76 -6.75 -7.74
CA PHE A 461 -13.52 -6.20 -8.29
C PHE A 461 -12.59 -7.34 -8.63
N ALA A 462 -12.08 -7.34 -9.86
CA ALA A 462 -11.14 -8.34 -10.34
C ALA A 462 -9.92 -8.46 -9.41
N THR A 463 -9.37 -9.66 -9.31
CA THR A 463 -8.18 -9.97 -8.50
C THR A 463 -6.99 -9.07 -8.85
N PHE A 464 -6.77 -8.78 -10.13
CA PHE A 464 -5.61 -8.05 -10.64
C PHE A 464 -5.98 -6.68 -11.22
N LEU A 465 -5.04 -5.74 -11.12
CA LEU A 465 -5.20 -4.34 -11.52
C LEU A 465 -5.47 -4.17 -13.03
N ASP A 466 -5.03 -5.13 -13.85
CA ASP A 466 -5.30 -5.12 -15.29
C ASP A 466 -6.67 -5.67 -15.70
N GLY A 467 -7.50 -6.03 -14.71
CA GLY A 467 -8.82 -6.64 -14.93
C GLY A 467 -8.79 -8.16 -15.00
N THR A 468 -7.61 -8.79 -14.97
CA THR A 468 -7.51 -10.24 -14.88
C THR A 468 -8.12 -10.71 -13.55
N ASN A 469 -8.85 -11.82 -13.59
CA ASN A 469 -9.62 -12.30 -12.45
C ASN A 469 -9.49 -13.81 -12.27
N GLY A 470 -8.26 -14.30 -12.12
CA GLY A 470 -8.00 -15.69 -11.72
C GLY A 470 -7.80 -15.84 -10.22
N TRP A 471 -7.44 -17.07 -9.83
CA TRP A 471 -6.99 -17.37 -8.47
C TRP A 471 -5.62 -16.75 -8.19
N TYR A 472 -5.40 -16.36 -6.94
CA TYR A 472 -4.16 -15.76 -6.46
C TYR A 472 -3.68 -16.44 -5.18
N ARG A 473 -2.35 -16.60 -5.02
CA ARG A 473 -1.72 -17.16 -3.81
C ARG A 473 -2.21 -18.57 -3.46
N VAL A 474 -2.48 -19.39 -4.47
CA VAL A 474 -2.83 -20.80 -4.30
C VAL A 474 -1.68 -21.52 -3.59
N ASN A 475 -1.99 -22.11 -2.43
CA ASN A 475 -1.05 -22.75 -1.53
C ASN A 475 0.09 -21.87 -0.99
N TYR A 476 -0.11 -20.55 -0.97
CA TYR A 476 0.90 -19.59 -0.50
C TYR A 476 1.46 -19.94 0.88
N SER A 477 2.78 -19.85 1.00
CA SER A 477 3.54 -20.18 2.21
C SER A 477 3.31 -21.62 2.70
N ASN A 478 3.18 -22.56 1.74
CA ASN A 478 2.91 -23.97 2.01
C ASN A 478 1.66 -24.20 2.86
N ARG A 479 0.62 -23.39 2.66
CA ARG A 479 -0.66 -23.55 3.37
C ARG A 479 -1.61 -24.41 2.53
N PRO A 480 -1.98 -25.63 2.97
CA PRO A 480 -2.98 -26.43 2.27
C PRO A 480 -4.31 -25.70 2.18
N ALA A 481 -5.00 -25.84 1.04
CA ALA A 481 -6.32 -25.25 0.81
C ALA A 481 -6.41 -23.71 1.00
N PHE A 482 -5.29 -22.99 0.91
CA PHE A 482 -5.27 -21.53 0.98
C PHE A 482 -5.16 -20.90 -0.40
N GLY A 483 -5.94 -19.85 -0.68
CA GLY A 483 -5.83 -19.02 -1.87
C GLY A 483 -7.01 -18.07 -1.98
N TYR A 484 -6.89 -17.06 -2.83
CA TYR A 484 -7.97 -16.14 -3.15
C TYR A 484 -8.59 -16.54 -4.47
N GLN A 485 -9.86 -16.93 -4.44
CA GLN A 485 -10.64 -17.18 -5.66
C GLN A 485 -10.90 -15.88 -6.42
N PRO A 486 -11.33 -15.93 -7.70
CA PRO A 486 -11.70 -14.74 -8.44
C PRO A 486 -12.71 -13.88 -7.67
N PHE A 487 -12.53 -12.56 -7.73
CA PHE A 487 -13.28 -11.56 -6.97
C PHE A 487 -13.17 -11.63 -5.42
N ALA A 488 -12.46 -12.62 -4.84
CA ALA A 488 -12.37 -12.75 -3.37
C ALA A 488 -11.69 -11.56 -2.69
N MET A 489 -10.94 -10.77 -3.45
CA MET A 489 -10.28 -9.55 -2.96
C MET A 489 -11.13 -8.29 -3.13
N THR A 490 -12.41 -8.41 -3.51
CA THR A 490 -13.35 -7.28 -3.65
C THR A 490 -13.33 -6.32 -2.47
N ALA A 491 -13.26 -6.82 -1.23
CA ALA A 491 -13.18 -5.99 -0.03
C ALA A 491 -11.93 -5.08 0.02
N SER A 492 -10.87 -5.43 -0.72
CA SER A 492 -9.70 -4.57 -0.85
C SER A 492 -10.03 -3.25 -1.53
N ALA A 493 -10.99 -3.20 -2.45
CA ALA A 493 -11.33 -1.97 -3.16
C ALA A 493 -11.82 -0.85 -2.19
N PRO A 494 -12.90 -1.04 -1.40
CA PRO A 494 -13.37 0.02 -0.50
C PRO A 494 -12.49 0.20 0.75
N LEU A 495 -11.85 -0.86 1.27
CA LEU A 495 -11.11 -0.78 2.53
C LEU A 495 -9.67 -0.24 2.39
N CYS A 496 -9.15 -0.16 1.17
CA CYS A 496 -7.72 0.08 0.95
C CYS A 496 -7.40 1.42 0.28
N GLY A 497 -8.27 2.42 0.45
CA GLY A 497 -7.96 3.78 0.02
C GLY A 497 -8.35 4.11 -1.42
N TYR A 498 -8.76 3.15 -2.27
CA TYR A 498 -9.16 3.48 -3.64
C TYR A 498 -10.29 4.51 -3.73
N ALA A 499 -11.14 4.64 -2.70
CA ALA A 499 -12.15 5.69 -2.68
C ALA A 499 -11.56 7.12 -2.64
N PHE A 500 -10.29 7.30 -2.25
CA PHE A 500 -9.57 8.57 -2.42
C PHE A 500 -9.48 8.99 -3.89
N TRP A 501 -9.50 8.05 -4.82
CA TRP A 501 -9.48 8.33 -6.25
C TRP A 501 -10.84 8.72 -6.83
N LYS A 502 -11.92 8.79 -6.03
CA LYS A 502 -13.23 9.25 -6.52
C LYS A 502 -13.23 10.73 -6.93
N GLU A 503 -12.28 11.53 -6.44
CA GLU A 503 -12.05 12.89 -6.97
C GLU A 503 -11.47 12.90 -8.39
N LEU A 504 -10.72 11.85 -8.72
CA LEU A 504 -10.07 11.70 -10.02
C LEU A 504 -11.05 11.09 -11.02
N GLU A 505 -11.79 10.06 -10.59
CA GLU A 505 -12.83 9.39 -11.37
C GLU A 505 -14.11 9.18 -10.53
N PRO A 506 -15.09 10.11 -10.61
CA PRO A 506 -16.32 10.04 -9.82
C PRO A 506 -17.16 8.78 -10.02
N ALA A 507 -17.05 8.10 -11.17
CA ALA A 507 -17.75 6.85 -11.43
C ALA A 507 -17.37 5.72 -10.45
N LEU A 508 -16.21 5.83 -9.80
CA LEU A 508 -15.75 4.88 -8.80
C LEU A 508 -16.58 4.93 -7.51
N GLY A 509 -17.19 6.08 -7.19
CA GLY A 509 -17.92 6.31 -5.95
C GLY A 509 -19.05 5.30 -5.70
N PRO A 510 -20.06 5.20 -6.59
CA PRO A 510 -21.15 4.26 -6.44
C PRO A 510 -20.70 2.79 -6.31
N ALA A 511 -19.69 2.39 -7.08
CA ALA A 511 -19.14 1.03 -7.06
C ALA A 511 -18.51 0.67 -5.71
N LEU A 512 -17.70 1.58 -5.16
CA LEU A 512 -17.06 1.39 -3.86
C LEU A 512 -18.09 1.39 -2.73
N SER A 513 -19.00 2.36 -2.71
CA SER A 513 -20.06 2.39 -1.70
C SER A 513 -20.94 1.14 -1.72
N ALA A 514 -21.25 0.62 -2.91
CA ALA A 514 -21.96 -0.65 -3.04
C ALA A 514 -21.13 -1.82 -2.50
N ALA A 515 -19.82 -1.89 -2.82
CA ALA A 515 -18.93 -2.93 -2.30
C ALA A 515 -18.81 -2.87 -0.78
N PHE A 516 -18.70 -1.66 -0.22
CA PHE A 516 -18.62 -1.45 1.21
C PHE A 516 -19.91 -1.86 1.94
N ALA A 517 -21.07 -1.54 1.37
CA ALA A 517 -22.36 -1.97 1.92
C ALA A 517 -22.49 -3.50 2.07
N ARG A 518 -21.75 -4.28 1.26
CA ARG A 518 -21.74 -5.76 1.31
C ARG A 518 -20.76 -6.34 2.32
N ILE A 519 -19.91 -5.54 2.96
CA ILE A 519 -18.94 -6.01 3.96
C ILE A 519 -19.59 -6.28 5.34
N ASP A 520 -20.93 -6.24 5.40
CA ASP A 520 -21.82 -6.66 6.49
C ASP A 520 -21.71 -5.80 7.77
N THR A 521 -22.84 -5.21 8.19
CA THR A 521 -22.95 -4.35 9.41
C THR A 521 -24.08 -4.80 10.35
N PRO A 522 -23.75 -5.53 11.44
CA PRO A 522 -24.47 -5.45 12.72
C PRO A 522 -24.04 -4.18 13.51
N PRO A 523 -24.67 -3.81 14.65
CA PRO A 523 -24.59 -2.48 15.25
C PRO A 523 -23.25 -2.10 15.93
N ASP A 524 -22.93 -0.80 15.94
CA ASP A 524 -21.68 -0.08 16.27
C ASP A 524 -21.09 -0.33 17.69
N THR A 525 -20.53 -1.51 17.99
CA THR A 525 -20.03 -1.84 19.34
C THR A 525 -18.70 -2.58 19.44
N THR A 526 -18.07 -3.02 18.33
CA THR A 526 -16.83 -3.83 18.37
C THR A 526 -15.63 -3.13 17.75
N ASP A 527 -14.42 -3.54 18.16
CA ASP A 527 -13.16 -3.05 17.57
C ASP A 527 -13.04 -3.38 16.08
N GLU A 528 -13.63 -4.51 15.65
CA GLU A 528 -13.68 -4.88 14.23
C GLU A 528 -14.48 -3.86 13.42
N GLN A 529 -15.62 -3.40 13.95
CA GLN A 529 -16.41 -2.36 13.30
C GLN A 529 -15.71 -1.01 13.33
N ALA A 530 -15.07 -0.65 14.45
CA ALA A 530 -14.28 0.57 14.51
C ALA A 530 -13.19 0.56 13.43
N MET A 531 -12.53 -0.58 13.21
CA MET A 531 -11.53 -0.75 12.15
C MET A 531 -12.16 -0.61 10.75
N LYS A 532 -13.34 -1.20 10.51
CA LYS A 532 -14.08 -1.02 9.25
C LYS A 532 -14.44 0.45 9.01
N ILE A 533 -14.90 1.19 10.03
CA ILE A 533 -15.20 2.63 9.93
C ILE A 533 -13.95 3.40 9.51
N ILE A 534 -12.81 3.15 10.17
CA ILE A 534 -11.53 3.78 9.82
C ILE A 534 -11.08 3.43 8.40
N GLN A 535 -11.25 2.17 7.98
CA GLN A 535 -10.91 1.75 6.63
C GLN A 535 -11.84 2.35 5.58
N ALA A 536 -13.09 2.66 5.93
CA ALA A 536 -14.12 3.24 5.06
C ALA A 536 -14.09 4.77 4.94
N LEU A 537 -13.24 5.46 5.71
CA LEU A 537 -13.07 6.92 5.66
C LEU A 537 -13.00 7.53 4.26
N PRO A 538 -12.36 6.90 3.27
CA PRO A 538 -12.33 7.44 1.91
C PRO A 538 -13.74 7.63 1.32
N GLU A 539 -14.74 6.84 1.72
CA GLU A 539 -16.12 7.00 1.26
C GLU A 539 -16.82 8.22 1.87
N ALA A 540 -16.55 8.50 3.15
CA ALA A 540 -17.20 9.57 3.91
C ALA A 540 -16.65 10.97 3.63
N MET A 541 -15.49 11.09 2.98
CA MET A 541 -14.93 12.41 2.67
C MET A 541 -15.70 13.12 1.55
N PRO A 542 -16.09 14.40 1.73
CA PRO A 542 -16.52 15.29 0.66
C PRO A 542 -15.29 15.86 -0.06
N TYR A 543 -15.17 15.56 -1.34
CA TYR A 543 -13.97 15.80 -2.14
C TYR A 543 -14.03 17.17 -2.80
N ARG A 544 -13.56 18.21 -2.11
CA ARG A 544 -13.09 19.46 -2.72
C ARG A 544 -11.97 20.08 -1.88
N VAL A 545 -10.79 19.47 -1.88
CA VAL A 545 -9.60 20.17 -1.36
C VAL A 545 -8.47 19.95 -2.32
N GLU A 546 -8.15 20.97 -3.12
CA GLU A 546 -6.77 21.11 -3.55
C GLU A 546 -5.95 21.41 -2.29
N PRO A 547 -5.06 20.50 -1.84
CA PRO A 547 -4.31 20.70 -0.58
C PRO A 547 -3.43 21.95 -0.60
N ASN A 548 -3.16 22.48 -1.79
CA ASN A 548 -2.24 23.58 -2.03
C ASN A 548 -2.92 24.94 -2.22
N ALA A 549 -4.25 25.02 -2.32
CA ALA A 549 -4.94 26.29 -2.52
C ALA A 549 -5.12 27.08 -1.21
N CYS A 550 -5.14 26.39 -0.06
CA CYS A 550 -5.29 27.01 1.26
C CYS A 550 -4.08 26.66 2.13
N GLY A 551 -3.23 27.64 2.46
CA GLY A 551 -2.32 27.50 3.59
C GLY A 551 -3.11 27.19 4.87
N TRP A 552 -2.48 26.49 5.82
CA TRP A 552 -3.01 26.28 7.18
C TRP A 552 -3.40 27.59 7.89
#